data_AF-A0A511HP63-F1
#
_entry.id   AF-A0A511HP63-F1
#
_cell.length_a   1.000
_cell.length_b   1.000
_cell.length_c   1.000
_cell.angle_alpha   90.00
_cell.angle_beta   90.00
_cell.angle_gamma   90.00
#
_symmetry.space_group_name_H-M   'P 1'
#
loop_
_entity.id
_entity.type
_entity.pdbx_description
1 polymer ?
#
loop_
_entity_poly.entity_id
_entity_poly.type
_entity_poly.pdbx_seq_one_letter_code
_entity_poly.pdbx_strand_id
1 'polypeptide(L)'
;MEAVQTDTPTIRFILEDTSEARRAYEALREAFDAQPGGPVVPMWEDLSLTARGAWRAATQERSQRVAIAEGMVGLLRKERDGLAQQVRALKDQLRLVEQVREEEAETRREQVRETKKEKSRVRELRSELDGPGGFREYQRLTVALLEKALEGLPELTADLHHPVWANRAAAAIQRLRAESSSKAPPADAVVVKEVGFAWPTDGRKGSPLFCLEVNRVPEHVEVDWSIRVASRPNVTGLITSVFDDEDVTPAFFVEWNKDFVAQVGDVLEFIPPPNDDEESAPQPTPAEVPAAA
;
A
#
# COMPACT_ATOMS: atom_id res chain seq x y z
N MET A 1 12.99 -8.97 -79.87
CA MET A 1 11.53 -9.16 -80.00
C MET A 1 11.18 -10.40 -79.20
N GLU A 2 10.66 -10.22 -77.99
CA GLU A 2 10.01 -11.30 -77.24
C GLU A 2 8.65 -10.75 -76.79
N ALA A 3 7.61 -11.55 -77.03
CA ALA A 3 6.23 -11.16 -76.93
C ALA A 3 5.81 -11.01 -75.46
N VAL A 4 5.22 -9.87 -75.14
CA VAL A 4 4.54 -9.64 -73.86
C VAL A 4 3.25 -10.46 -73.87
N GLN A 5 3.27 -11.59 -73.17
CA GLN A 5 2.06 -12.33 -72.82
C GLN A 5 1.26 -11.51 -71.80
N THR A 6 0.21 -10.86 -72.28
CA THR A 6 -0.81 -10.24 -71.43
C THR A 6 -1.86 -11.30 -71.11
N ASP A 7 -1.59 -12.10 -70.07
CA ASP A 7 -2.64 -12.89 -69.44
C ASP A 7 -3.72 -11.91 -68.96
N THR A 8 -4.87 -11.95 -69.61
CA THR A 8 -5.99 -11.07 -69.37
C THR A 8 -6.86 -11.71 -68.27
N PRO A 9 -6.91 -11.20 -67.03
CA PRO A 9 -7.74 -11.80 -65.97
C PRO A 9 -9.22 -11.40 -66.07
N THR A 10 -9.69 -10.86 -67.20
CA THR A 10 -10.99 -10.18 -67.28
C THR A 10 -12.16 -11.08 -67.68
N ILE A 11 -11.93 -12.35 -68.08
CA ILE A 11 -13.01 -13.29 -68.48
C ILE A 11 -13.03 -14.55 -67.57
N ARG A 12 -12.63 -14.43 -66.31
CA ARG A 12 -12.90 -15.49 -65.30
C ARG A 12 -14.03 -15.14 -64.35
N PHE A 13 -14.24 -13.86 -64.04
CA PHE A 13 -15.28 -13.40 -63.10
C PHE A 13 -16.73 -13.58 -63.59
N ILE A 14 -16.98 -13.85 -64.88
CA ILE A 14 -18.36 -13.99 -65.41
C ILE A 14 -18.81 -15.47 -65.42
N LEU A 15 -17.88 -16.42 -65.38
CA LEU A 15 -18.17 -17.85 -65.51
C LEU A 15 -18.23 -18.60 -64.17
N GLU A 16 -17.56 -18.12 -63.13
CA GLU A 16 -17.37 -18.90 -61.89
C GLU A 16 -18.66 -19.22 -61.12
N ASP A 17 -19.75 -18.46 -61.27
CA ASP A 17 -20.96 -18.68 -60.46
C ASP A 17 -22.27 -18.89 -61.22
N THR A 18 -22.19 -19.16 -62.53
CA THR A 18 -23.39 -19.49 -63.31
C THR A 18 -24.02 -20.83 -62.88
N SER A 19 -23.18 -21.78 -62.45
CA SER A 19 -23.63 -23.10 -62.00
C SER A 19 -24.28 -23.05 -60.61
N GLU A 20 -23.82 -22.18 -59.71
CA GLU A 20 -24.38 -22.03 -58.37
C GLU A 20 -25.69 -21.24 -58.40
N ALA A 21 -25.73 -20.14 -59.16
CA ALA A 21 -26.97 -19.39 -59.36
C ALA A 21 -28.06 -20.24 -60.03
N ARG A 22 -27.67 -21.09 -61.00
CA ARG A 22 -28.55 -22.09 -61.61
C ARG A 22 -29.05 -23.11 -60.60
N ARG A 23 -28.16 -23.73 -59.82
CA ARG A 23 -28.54 -24.70 -58.77
C ARG A 23 -29.48 -24.09 -57.74
N ALA A 24 -29.20 -22.86 -57.30
CA ALA A 24 -30.05 -22.13 -56.36
C ALA A 24 -31.43 -21.81 -56.94
N TYR A 25 -31.50 -21.46 -58.22
CA TYR A 25 -32.77 -21.25 -58.92
C TYR A 25 -33.56 -22.55 -59.08
N GLU A 26 -32.92 -23.63 -59.52
CA GLU A 26 -33.57 -24.94 -59.70
C GLU A 26 -34.08 -25.50 -58.37
N ALA A 27 -33.33 -25.34 -57.26
CA ALA A 27 -33.79 -25.72 -55.92
C ALA A 27 -34.98 -24.89 -55.44
N LEU A 28 -35.01 -23.58 -55.71
CA LEU A 28 -36.18 -22.74 -55.43
C LEU A 28 -37.39 -23.21 -56.24
N ARG A 29 -37.17 -23.50 -57.53
CA ARG A 29 -38.22 -23.99 -58.43
C ARG A 29 -38.83 -25.29 -57.91
N GLU A 30 -38.00 -26.25 -57.54
CA GLU A 30 -38.43 -27.53 -56.96
C GLU A 30 -39.27 -27.32 -55.69
N ALA A 31 -38.89 -26.36 -54.83
CA ALA A 31 -39.67 -26.02 -53.64
C ALA A 31 -41.05 -25.40 -53.96
N PHE A 32 -41.16 -24.64 -55.06
CA PHE A 32 -42.45 -24.13 -55.55
C PHE A 32 -43.28 -25.22 -56.22
N ASP A 33 -42.65 -26.09 -57.00
CA ASP A 33 -43.29 -27.23 -57.67
C ASP A 33 -43.85 -28.24 -56.65
N ALA A 34 -43.22 -28.35 -55.47
CA ALA A 34 -43.69 -29.17 -54.36
C ALA A 34 -44.97 -28.64 -53.68
N GLN A 35 -45.37 -27.38 -53.93
CA GLN A 35 -46.59 -26.80 -53.36
C GLN A 35 -47.80 -27.08 -54.29
N PRO A 36 -48.85 -27.76 -53.80
CA PRO A 36 -50.03 -28.03 -54.62
C PRO A 36 -50.73 -26.71 -55.00
N GLY A 37 -50.84 -26.45 -56.30
CA GLY A 37 -51.41 -25.20 -56.83
C GLY A 37 -50.43 -24.02 -56.88
N GLY A 38 -49.12 -24.27 -56.69
CA GLY A 38 -48.08 -23.27 -56.83
C GLY A 38 -48.00 -22.68 -58.24
N PRO A 39 -47.47 -21.45 -58.38
CA PRO A 39 -47.22 -20.84 -59.68
C PRO A 39 -46.19 -21.65 -60.47
N VAL A 40 -46.43 -21.85 -61.77
CA VAL A 40 -45.47 -22.53 -62.66
C VAL A 40 -44.26 -21.62 -62.85
N VAL A 41 -43.11 -22.05 -62.34
CA VAL A 41 -41.84 -21.32 -62.47
C VAL A 41 -41.05 -21.89 -63.67
N PRO A 42 -40.55 -21.06 -64.61
CA PRO A 42 -39.91 -21.52 -65.84
C PRO A 42 -38.58 -22.26 -65.59
N MET A 43 -38.05 -22.99 -66.58
CA MET A 43 -36.71 -23.58 -66.45
C MET A 43 -35.63 -22.49 -66.45
N TRP A 44 -34.44 -22.79 -65.93
CA TRP A 44 -33.34 -21.82 -65.89
C TRP A 44 -32.94 -21.37 -67.30
N GLU A 45 -32.96 -22.29 -68.27
CA GLU A 45 -32.67 -22.04 -69.67
C GLU A 45 -33.67 -21.10 -70.33
N ASP A 46 -34.92 -21.12 -69.87
CA ASP A 46 -36.01 -20.33 -70.43
C ASP A 46 -35.97 -18.86 -69.96
N LEU A 47 -35.16 -18.56 -68.95
CA LEU A 47 -34.98 -17.21 -68.44
C LEU A 47 -34.18 -16.35 -69.44
N SER A 48 -34.66 -15.12 -69.64
CA SER A 48 -33.92 -14.10 -70.40
C SER A 48 -32.54 -13.83 -69.76
N LEU A 49 -31.59 -13.35 -70.57
CA LEU A 49 -30.25 -13.00 -70.07
C LEU A 49 -30.31 -11.96 -68.94
N THR A 50 -31.23 -11.00 -69.04
CA THR A 50 -31.47 -9.98 -68.01
C THR A 50 -32.00 -10.61 -66.71
N ALA A 51 -32.95 -11.55 -66.80
CA ALA A 51 -33.48 -12.25 -65.62
C ALA A 51 -32.41 -13.11 -64.93
N ARG A 52 -31.59 -13.82 -65.70
CA ARG A 52 -30.43 -14.57 -65.16
C ARG A 52 -29.37 -13.65 -64.56
N GLY A 53 -29.17 -12.46 -65.13
CA GLY A 53 -28.31 -11.42 -64.57
C GLY A 53 -28.82 -10.93 -63.21
N ALA A 54 -30.11 -10.58 -63.13
CA ALA A 54 -30.75 -10.14 -61.89
C ALA A 54 -30.73 -11.22 -60.81
N TRP A 55 -30.99 -12.48 -61.15
CA TRP A 55 -30.94 -13.59 -60.21
C TRP A 55 -29.53 -13.82 -59.65
N ARG A 56 -28.50 -13.75 -60.50
CA ARG A 56 -27.10 -13.83 -60.06
C ARG A 56 -26.77 -12.70 -59.09
N ALA A 57 -27.12 -11.47 -59.43
CA ALA A 57 -26.89 -10.31 -58.56
C ALA A 57 -27.59 -10.48 -57.19
N ALA A 58 -28.86 -10.91 -57.18
CA ALA A 58 -29.60 -11.17 -55.95
C ALA A 58 -29.00 -12.32 -55.12
N THR A 59 -28.54 -13.38 -55.77
CA THR A 59 -27.87 -14.51 -55.09
C THR A 59 -26.55 -14.06 -54.47
N GLN A 60 -25.74 -13.30 -55.21
CA GLN A 60 -24.48 -12.75 -54.71
C GLN A 60 -24.71 -11.80 -53.55
N GLU A 61 -25.68 -10.88 -53.64
CA GLU A 61 -26.02 -9.97 -52.56
C GLU A 61 -26.49 -10.74 -51.31
N ARG A 62 -27.33 -11.77 -51.49
CA ARG A 62 -27.73 -12.66 -50.38
C ARG A 62 -26.51 -13.34 -49.75
N SER A 63 -25.61 -13.91 -50.54
CA SER A 63 -24.39 -14.56 -50.04
C SER A 63 -23.51 -13.57 -49.27
N GLN A 64 -23.37 -12.34 -49.75
CA GLN A 64 -22.66 -11.27 -49.02
C GLN A 64 -23.32 -10.95 -47.68
N ARG A 65 -24.66 -10.80 -47.66
CA ARG A 65 -25.40 -10.56 -46.42
C ARG A 65 -25.25 -11.72 -45.42
N VAL A 66 -25.29 -12.96 -45.90
CA VAL A 66 -25.05 -14.15 -45.06
C VAL A 66 -23.64 -14.15 -44.51
N ALA A 67 -22.62 -13.92 -45.35
CA ALA A 67 -21.23 -13.86 -44.90
C ALA A 67 -20.99 -12.76 -43.85
N ILE A 68 -21.59 -11.58 -44.04
CA ILE A 68 -21.54 -10.50 -43.04
C ILE A 68 -22.23 -10.93 -41.74
N ALA A 69 -23.42 -11.53 -41.82
CA ALA A 69 -24.14 -12.02 -40.65
C ALA A 69 -23.37 -13.09 -39.88
N GLU A 70 -22.77 -14.05 -40.58
CA GLU A 70 -21.91 -15.08 -39.99
C GLU A 70 -20.66 -14.48 -39.33
N GLY A 71 -20.04 -13.49 -39.97
CA GLY A 71 -18.94 -12.71 -39.41
C GLY A 71 -19.33 -12.02 -38.11
N MET A 72 -20.47 -11.32 -38.09
CA MET A 72 -20.99 -10.66 -36.88
C MET A 72 -21.32 -11.66 -35.77
N VAL A 73 -21.94 -12.80 -36.10
CA VAL A 73 -22.19 -13.88 -35.12
C VAL A 73 -20.88 -14.42 -34.56
N GLY A 74 -19.85 -14.56 -35.39
CA GLY A 74 -18.51 -14.93 -34.95
C GLY A 74 -17.90 -13.94 -33.95
N LEU A 75 -18.03 -12.64 -34.21
CA LEU A 75 -17.57 -11.58 -33.29
C LEU A 75 -18.34 -11.62 -31.96
N LEU A 76 -19.67 -11.69 -32.01
CA LEU A 76 -20.52 -11.76 -30.81
C LEU A 76 -20.21 -13.01 -29.96
N ARG A 77 -19.90 -14.15 -30.59
CA ARG A 77 -19.46 -15.35 -29.86
C ARG A 77 -18.13 -15.13 -29.15
N LYS A 78 -17.15 -14.51 -29.82
CA LYS A 78 -15.85 -14.19 -29.22
C LYS A 78 -16.01 -13.21 -28.05
N GLU A 79 -16.83 -12.17 -28.20
CA GLU A 79 -17.13 -11.22 -27.12
C GLU A 79 -17.81 -11.92 -25.94
N ARG A 80 -18.83 -12.74 -26.19
CA ARG A 80 -19.50 -13.54 -25.16
C ARG A 80 -18.51 -14.44 -24.41
N ASP A 81 -17.63 -15.12 -25.13
CA ASP A 81 -16.66 -16.05 -24.52
C ASP A 81 -15.60 -15.29 -23.71
N GLY A 82 -15.15 -14.13 -24.20
CA GLY A 82 -14.29 -13.21 -23.45
C GLY A 82 -14.94 -12.69 -22.16
N LEU A 83 -16.20 -12.26 -22.23
CA LEU A 83 -16.98 -11.85 -21.05
C LEU A 83 -17.18 -13.02 -20.08
N ALA A 84 -17.46 -14.23 -20.57
CA ALA A 84 -17.58 -15.41 -19.73
C ALA A 84 -16.27 -15.74 -19.00
N GLN A 85 -15.12 -15.55 -19.65
CA GLN A 85 -13.81 -15.71 -19.02
C GLN A 85 -13.56 -14.64 -17.95
N GLN A 86 -13.90 -13.37 -18.22
CA GLN A 86 -13.79 -12.29 -17.23
C GLN A 86 -14.67 -12.54 -16.01
N VAL A 87 -15.92 -12.99 -16.21
CA VAL A 87 -16.83 -13.35 -15.11
C VAL A 87 -16.28 -14.50 -14.27
N ARG A 88 -15.62 -15.50 -14.88
CA ARG A 88 -14.95 -16.57 -14.13
C ARG A 88 -13.79 -16.04 -13.31
N ALA A 89 -12.92 -15.22 -13.92
CA ALA A 89 -11.79 -14.61 -13.23
C ALA A 89 -12.24 -13.76 -12.02
N LEU A 90 -13.26 -12.92 -12.20
CA LEU A 90 -13.83 -12.11 -11.11
C LEU A 90 -14.44 -12.97 -9.99
N LYS A 91 -15.09 -14.10 -10.33
CA LYS A 91 -15.60 -15.04 -9.32
C LYS A 91 -14.48 -15.70 -8.53
N ASP A 92 -13.38 -16.05 -9.17
CA ASP A 92 -12.23 -16.64 -8.48
C ASP A 92 -11.51 -15.61 -7.61
N GLN A 93 -11.38 -14.36 -8.07
CA GLN A 93 -10.91 -13.24 -7.24
C GLN A 93 -11.81 -13.00 -6.03
N LEU A 94 -13.14 -13.03 -6.20
CA LEU A 94 -14.08 -12.86 -5.09
C LEU A 94 -13.90 -13.96 -4.04
N ARG A 95 -13.75 -15.21 -4.47
CA ARG A 95 -13.49 -16.35 -3.56
C ARG A 95 -12.19 -16.17 -2.77
N LEU A 96 -11.12 -15.70 -3.41
CA LEU A 96 -9.85 -15.42 -2.73
C LEU A 96 -10.02 -14.31 -1.68
N VAL A 97 -10.74 -13.24 -2.02
CA VAL A 97 -11.02 -12.14 -1.08
C VAL A 97 -11.86 -12.63 0.10
N GLU A 98 -12.84 -13.50 -0.14
CA GLU A 98 -13.65 -14.12 0.92
C GLU A 98 -12.80 -14.99 1.84
N GLN A 99 -11.90 -15.83 1.30
CA GLN A 99 -10.96 -16.63 2.08
C GLN A 99 -10.04 -15.76 2.95
N VAL A 100 -9.44 -14.72 2.38
CA VAL A 100 -8.58 -13.79 3.12
C VAL A 100 -9.38 -13.09 4.24
N ARG A 101 -10.64 -12.71 3.99
CA ARG A 101 -11.50 -12.12 5.02
C ARG A 101 -11.81 -13.10 6.16
N GLU A 102 -12.00 -14.38 5.86
CA GLU A 102 -12.21 -15.42 6.86
C GLU A 102 -10.94 -15.65 7.70
N GLU A 103 -9.77 -15.75 7.07
CA GLU A 103 -8.47 -15.86 7.75
C GLU A 103 -8.18 -14.62 8.62
N GLU A 104 -8.45 -13.42 8.12
CA GLU A 104 -8.34 -12.18 8.91
C GLU A 104 -9.31 -12.18 10.10
N ALA A 105 -10.54 -12.71 9.92
CA ALA A 105 -11.49 -12.80 11.02
C ALA A 105 -11.03 -13.81 12.08
N GLU A 106 -10.40 -14.92 11.67
CA GLU A 106 -9.84 -15.92 12.58
C GLU A 106 -8.63 -15.37 13.36
N THR A 107 -7.69 -14.73 12.68
CA THR A 107 -6.54 -14.08 13.34
C THR A 107 -6.98 -13.00 14.32
N ARG A 108 -7.98 -12.18 13.98
CA ARG A 108 -8.57 -11.19 14.91
C ARG A 108 -9.22 -11.87 16.11
N ARG A 109 -9.91 -13.01 15.93
CA ARG A 109 -10.50 -13.77 17.05
C ARG A 109 -9.42 -14.30 17.98
N GLU A 110 -8.30 -14.78 17.44
CA GLU A 110 -7.19 -15.26 18.27
C GLU A 110 -6.50 -14.13 19.02
N GLN A 111 -6.23 -13.00 18.38
CA GLN A 111 -5.73 -11.79 19.05
C GLN A 111 -6.66 -11.32 20.19
N VAL A 112 -7.98 -11.42 20.01
CA VAL A 112 -8.95 -11.11 21.08
C VAL A 112 -8.85 -12.12 22.23
N ARG A 113 -8.57 -13.41 21.96
CA ARG A 113 -8.38 -14.42 23.01
C ARG A 113 -7.07 -14.20 23.76
N GLU A 114 -5.98 -13.88 23.07
CA GLU A 114 -4.69 -13.58 23.67
C GLU A 114 -4.75 -12.32 24.53
N THR A 115 -5.30 -11.22 24.00
CA THR A 115 -5.50 -9.99 24.77
C THR A 115 -6.38 -10.20 25.99
N LYS A 116 -7.38 -11.09 25.91
CA LYS A 116 -8.18 -11.49 27.08
C LYS A 116 -7.35 -12.26 28.11
N LYS A 117 -6.52 -13.23 27.69
CA LYS A 117 -5.62 -14.00 28.58
C LYS A 117 -4.63 -13.07 29.27
N GLU A 118 -4.03 -12.15 28.53
CA GLU A 118 -3.07 -11.19 29.06
C GLU A 118 -3.74 -10.23 30.04
N LYS A 119 -4.95 -9.74 29.71
CA LYS A 119 -5.73 -8.90 30.64
C LYS A 119 -6.10 -9.62 31.93
N SER A 120 -6.41 -10.92 31.88
CA SER A 120 -6.60 -11.71 33.11
C SER A 120 -5.32 -11.85 33.92
N ARG A 121 -4.18 -12.11 33.26
CA ARG A 121 -2.87 -12.21 33.91
C ARG A 121 -2.45 -10.90 34.58
N VAL A 122 -2.61 -9.77 33.90
CA VAL A 122 -2.34 -8.45 34.47
C VAL A 122 -3.24 -8.18 35.67
N ARG A 123 -4.52 -8.58 35.63
CA ARG A 123 -5.43 -8.45 36.78
C ARG A 123 -4.97 -9.29 37.97
N GLU A 124 -4.53 -10.52 37.72
CA GLU A 124 -3.99 -11.43 38.74
C GLU A 124 -2.72 -10.85 39.38
N LEU A 125 -1.71 -10.48 38.57
CA LEU A 125 -0.48 -9.85 39.06
C LEU A 125 -0.76 -8.55 39.82
N ARG A 126 -1.72 -7.75 39.35
CA ARG A 126 -2.13 -6.54 40.07
C ARG A 126 -2.77 -6.87 41.41
N SER A 127 -3.55 -7.94 41.50
CA SER A 127 -4.10 -8.40 42.79
C SER A 127 -3.03 -8.94 43.72
N GLU A 128 -1.95 -9.54 43.21
CA GLU A 128 -0.79 -9.94 44.04
C GLU A 128 0.02 -8.73 44.53
N LEU A 129 0.11 -7.67 43.73
CA LEU A 129 0.87 -6.48 44.08
C LEU A 129 0.13 -5.56 45.08
N ASP A 130 -1.17 -5.32 44.81
CA ASP A 130 -2.02 -4.36 45.52
C ASP A 130 -2.99 -5.01 46.52
N GLY A 131 -3.16 -6.34 46.49
CA GLY A 131 -4.10 -7.06 47.35
C GLY A 131 -3.63 -7.23 48.80
N PRO A 132 -4.49 -7.78 49.67
CA PRO A 132 -4.17 -8.03 51.08
C PRO A 132 -2.99 -9.01 51.20
N GLY A 133 -1.94 -8.63 51.94
CA GLY A 133 -0.68 -9.35 52.01
C GLY A 133 0.23 -9.18 50.79
N GLY A 134 -0.16 -8.31 49.85
CA GLY A 134 0.59 -8.00 48.64
C GLY A 134 1.85 -7.18 48.92
N PHE A 135 2.71 -7.10 47.90
CA PHE A 135 4.03 -6.45 48.03
C PHE A 135 3.95 -5.00 48.51
N ARG A 136 2.96 -4.22 48.05
CA ARG A 136 2.81 -2.83 48.51
C ARG A 136 2.37 -2.73 49.97
N GLU A 137 1.53 -3.63 50.45
CA GLU A 137 1.15 -3.66 51.85
C GLU A 137 2.36 -4.03 52.72
N TYR A 138 3.15 -5.02 52.28
CA TYR A 138 4.42 -5.37 52.92
C TYR A 138 5.38 -4.18 52.99
N GLN A 139 5.54 -3.42 51.90
CA GLN A 139 6.35 -2.21 51.88
C GLN A 139 5.82 -1.14 52.84
N ARG A 140 4.50 -0.89 52.87
CA ARG A 140 3.89 0.07 53.81
C ARG A 140 4.13 -0.34 55.26
N LEU A 141 3.94 -1.61 55.60
CA LEU A 141 4.22 -2.14 56.93
C LEU A 141 5.69 -2.01 57.30
N THR A 142 6.59 -2.27 56.35
CA THR A 142 8.04 -2.13 56.55
C THR A 142 8.43 -0.68 56.81
N VAL A 143 7.89 0.26 56.03
CA VAL A 143 8.11 1.71 56.24
C VAL A 143 7.59 2.14 57.60
N ALA A 144 6.36 1.75 57.97
CA ALA A 144 5.79 2.07 59.28
C ALA A 144 6.62 1.50 60.46
N LEU A 145 7.17 0.30 60.31
CA LEU A 145 8.08 -0.29 61.30
C LEU A 145 9.40 0.49 61.41
N LEU A 146 9.96 0.92 60.27
CA LEU A 146 11.18 1.72 60.24
C LEU A 146 10.95 3.11 60.84
N GLU A 147 9.83 3.77 60.55
CA GLU A 147 9.44 5.06 61.14
C GLU A 147 9.33 4.95 62.66
N LYS A 148 8.66 3.92 63.18
CA LYS A 148 8.55 3.69 64.63
C LYS A 148 9.91 3.40 65.28
N ALA A 149 10.80 2.70 64.58
CA ALA A 149 12.16 2.47 65.07
C ALA A 149 12.97 3.77 65.12
N LEU A 150 12.75 4.68 64.15
CA LEU A 150 13.36 6.01 64.11
C LEU A 150 12.82 6.93 65.22
N GLU A 151 11.53 6.86 65.56
CA GLU A 151 10.96 7.64 66.69
C GLU A 151 11.53 7.23 68.06
N GLY A 152 11.94 5.97 68.21
CA GLY A 152 12.58 5.46 69.43
C GLY A 152 14.09 5.71 69.51
N LEU A 153 14.71 6.22 68.44
CA LEU A 153 16.10 6.64 68.48
C LEU A 153 16.18 7.97 69.24
N PRO A 154 17.06 8.12 70.25
CA PRO A 154 17.23 9.38 70.94
C PRO A 154 17.52 10.47 69.91
N GLU A 155 16.90 11.64 70.09
CA GLU A 155 17.16 12.83 69.28
C GLU A 155 18.67 12.93 69.08
N LEU A 156 19.05 12.80 67.81
CA LEU A 156 20.40 12.67 67.36
C LEU A 156 21.07 14.04 67.54
N THR A 157 21.40 14.38 68.78
CA THR A 157 22.08 15.62 69.14
C THR A 157 23.48 15.57 68.53
N ALA A 158 23.60 16.17 67.35
CA ALA A 158 24.77 16.77 66.70
C ALA A 158 26.11 16.00 66.56
N ASP A 159 26.33 14.85 67.21
CA ASP A 159 27.66 14.22 67.30
C ASP A 159 27.74 12.83 66.62
N LEU A 160 26.96 12.57 65.58
CA LEU A 160 27.14 11.36 64.76
C LEU A 160 28.21 11.57 63.69
N HIS A 161 29.46 11.51 64.14
CA HIS A 161 30.67 11.39 63.34
C HIS A 161 30.73 10.03 62.60
N HIS A 162 29.94 9.84 61.54
CA HIS A 162 30.32 8.82 60.54
C HIS A 162 30.21 9.36 59.10
N PRO A 163 31.30 9.96 58.55
CA PRO A 163 31.30 10.66 57.27
C PRO A 163 30.93 9.78 56.08
N VAL A 164 31.04 8.46 56.22
CA VAL A 164 30.82 7.49 55.14
C VAL A 164 29.36 7.44 54.67
N TRP A 165 28.40 7.56 55.59
CA TRP A 165 26.98 7.39 55.24
C TRP A 165 26.37 8.67 54.66
N ALA A 166 26.76 9.84 55.20
CA ALA A 166 26.42 11.14 54.62
C ALA A 166 26.96 11.28 53.19
N ASN A 167 28.21 10.85 52.96
CA ASN A 167 28.81 10.88 51.62
C ASN A 167 28.13 9.91 50.63
N ARG A 168 27.68 8.73 51.08
CA ARG A 168 26.92 7.79 50.23
C ARG A 168 25.54 8.33 49.84
N ALA A 169 24.82 8.95 50.77
CA ALA A 169 23.52 9.55 50.48
C ALA A 169 23.65 10.73 49.50
N ALA A 170 24.65 11.59 49.69
CA ALA A 170 24.94 12.70 48.78
C ALA A 170 25.31 12.22 47.37
N ALA A 171 26.12 11.16 47.25
CA ALA A 171 26.50 10.58 45.96
C ALA A 171 25.31 9.96 45.20
N ALA A 172 24.37 9.33 45.91
CA ALA A 172 23.16 8.78 45.30
C ALA A 172 22.24 9.88 44.74
N ILE A 173 22.09 11.00 45.46
CA ILE A 173 21.31 12.16 45.01
C ILE A 173 21.96 12.84 43.80
N GLN A 174 23.30 12.92 43.75
CA GLN A 174 24.01 13.48 42.59
C GLN A 174 23.86 12.63 41.34
N ARG A 175 23.89 11.29 41.44
CA ARG A 175 23.66 10.39 40.29
C ARG A 175 22.26 10.56 39.69
N LEU A 176 21.24 10.61 40.54
CA LEU A 176 19.85 10.82 40.09
C LEU A 176 19.67 12.17 39.38
N ARG A 177 20.38 13.23 39.81
CA ARG A 177 20.35 14.54 39.14
C ARG A 177 21.08 14.53 37.80
N ALA A 178 22.21 13.82 37.70
CA ALA A 178 22.96 13.70 36.45
C ALA A 178 22.19 12.94 35.37
N GLU A 179 21.47 11.87 35.74
CA GLU A 179 20.61 11.09 34.83
C GLU A 179 19.41 11.89 34.32
N SER A 180 18.89 12.84 35.11
CA SER A 180 17.81 13.73 34.67
C SER A 180 18.25 14.93 33.81
N SER A 181 19.56 15.21 33.70
CA SER A 181 20.09 16.43 33.08
C SER A 181 20.69 16.25 31.68
N SER A 182 20.71 15.04 31.12
CA SER A 182 21.43 14.75 29.86
C SER A 182 20.63 14.98 28.56
N LYS A 183 19.44 15.58 28.61
CA LYS A 183 18.65 15.88 27.39
C LYS A 183 18.91 17.30 26.89
N ALA A 184 20.13 17.56 26.41
CA ALA A 184 20.44 18.74 25.62
C ALA A 184 20.04 18.50 24.15
N PRO A 185 19.42 19.47 23.45
CA PRO A 185 19.09 19.31 22.03
C PRO A 185 20.34 19.51 21.15
N PRO A 186 20.57 18.67 20.11
CA PRO A 186 21.66 18.89 19.17
C PRO A 186 21.43 20.13 18.31
N ALA A 187 22.55 20.81 18.04
CA ALA A 187 22.69 21.92 17.11
C ALA A 187 22.62 21.42 15.65
N ASP A 188 22.25 22.33 14.75
CA ASP A 188 22.15 22.14 13.29
C ASP A 188 20.87 21.46 12.79
N ALA A 189 19.73 21.98 13.22
CA ALA A 189 18.45 21.74 12.54
C ALA A 189 18.41 22.50 11.21
N VAL A 190 18.20 21.78 10.10
CA VAL A 190 17.94 22.39 8.80
C VAL A 190 16.47 22.83 8.76
N VAL A 191 16.24 24.13 8.91
CA VAL A 191 14.93 24.80 8.74
C VAL A 191 14.78 25.09 7.24
N VAL A 192 13.67 24.88 6.52
CA VAL A 192 12.25 25.22 6.71
C VAL A 192 11.48 24.47 5.62
N LYS A 193 10.33 23.84 5.89
CA LYS A 193 9.28 23.63 4.86
C LYS A 193 7.87 23.40 5.41
N GLU A 194 6.87 23.84 4.64
CA GLU A 194 5.45 23.86 4.98
C GLU A 194 4.77 22.57 4.54
N VAL A 195 3.99 21.94 5.44
CA VAL A 195 3.19 20.75 5.14
C VAL A 195 2.07 21.12 4.17
N GLY A 196 2.11 20.54 2.97
CA GLY A 196 1.08 20.73 1.94
C GLY A 196 -0.13 19.83 2.17
N PHE A 197 0.12 18.59 2.58
CA PHE A 197 -0.94 17.60 2.83
C PHE A 197 -0.49 16.56 3.87
N ALA A 198 -1.41 16.11 4.73
CA ALA A 198 -1.14 15.07 5.73
C ALA A 198 -2.36 14.13 5.86
N TRP A 199 -2.18 12.84 5.55
CA TRP A 199 -3.18 11.81 5.84
C TRP A 199 -2.58 10.68 6.70
N PRO A 200 -3.39 10.09 7.61
CA PRO A 200 -3.07 8.77 8.14
C PRO A 200 -3.14 7.76 6.98
N THR A 201 -2.14 6.89 6.85
CA THR A 201 -2.19 5.80 5.86
C THR A 201 -3.23 4.78 6.32
N ASP A 202 -4.40 4.85 5.70
CA ASP A 202 -5.55 3.95 5.76
C ASP A 202 -6.03 3.45 7.15
N GLY A 203 -7.07 4.13 7.65
CA GLY A 203 -8.33 3.48 8.05
C GLY A 203 -8.36 2.54 9.27
N ARG A 204 -7.23 2.19 9.87
CA ARG A 204 -7.17 1.42 11.12
C ARG A 204 -6.83 2.37 12.27
N LYS A 205 -7.77 2.55 13.19
CA LYS A 205 -7.50 3.14 14.51
C LYS A 205 -6.26 2.47 15.11
N GLY A 206 -5.12 3.15 15.11
CA GLY A 206 -3.88 2.70 15.75
C GLY A 206 -2.67 2.42 14.85
N SER A 207 -2.71 2.68 13.53
CA SER A 207 -1.46 2.68 12.74
C SER A 207 -0.67 3.98 13.04
N PRO A 208 0.61 3.91 13.45
CA PRO A 208 1.42 5.07 13.78
C PRO A 208 2.10 5.73 12.56
N LEU A 209 1.70 5.34 11.34
CA LEU A 209 2.30 5.80 10.09
C LEU A 209 1.48 6.92 9.46
N PHE A 210 2.14 8.03 9.17
CA PHE A 210 1.56 9.20 8.50
C PHE A 210 2.31 9.48 7.22
N CYS A 211 1.57 9.82 6.17
CA CYS A 211 2.15 10.33 4.94
C CYS A 211 2.12 11.86 5.01
N LEU A 212 3.28 12.48 4.81
CA LEU A 212 3.44 13.93 4.77
C LEU A 212 3.90 14.32 3.37
N GLU A 213 3.07 15.05 2.65
CA GLU A 213 3.46 15.70 1.40
C GLU A 213 4.02 17.09 1.73
N VAL A 214 5.26 17.34 1.31
CA VAL A 214 5.98 18.56 1.67
C VAL A 214 6.30 19.33 0.40
N ASN A 215 5.78 20.55 0.28
CA ASN A 215 5.80 21.34 -0.96
C ASN A 215 7.21 21.61 -1.53
N ARG A 216 8.24 21.54 -0.68
CA ARG A 216 9.65 21.55 -1.07
C ARG A 216 10.39 20.63 -0.11
N VAL A 217 11.48 19.99 -0.54
CA VAL A 217 12.30 19.11 0.33
C VAL A 217 13.76 19.55 0.21
N PRO A 218 14.57 19.51 1.29
CA PRO A 218 16.02 19.67 1.18
C PRO A 218 16.57 18.81 0.02
N GLU A 219 17.65 19.22 -0.63
CA GLU A 219 18.18 18.45 -1.77
C GLU A 219 18.53 16.99 -1.43
N HIS A 220 18.65 16.68 -0.13
CA HIS A 220 18.89 15.32 0.35
C HIS A 220 18.17 15.11 1.69
N VAL A 221 17.17 14.22 1.72
CA VAL A 221 16.55 13.72 2.96
C VAL A 221 16.55 12.20 2.87
N GLU A 222 17.09 11.55 3.89
CA GLU A 222 17.21 10.10 3.93
C GLU A 222 16.24 9.48 4.93
N VAL A 223 16.10 8.16 4.84
CA VAL A 223 15.49 7.33 5.89
C VAL A 223 16.30 7.52 7.18
N ASP A 224 15.65 7.35 8.33
CA ASP A 224 16.21 7.52 9.69
C ASP A 224 16.46 8.96 10.15
N TRP A 225 16.21 9.95 9.30
CA TRP A 225 16.15 11.35 9.74
C TRP A 225 14.96 11.56 10.67
N SER A 226 15.15 12.41 11.68
CA SER A 226 14.08 12.82 12.59
C SER A 226 13.43 14.11 12.09
N ILE A 227 12.10 14.17 12.13
CA ILE A 227 11.34 15.39 11.84
C ILE A 227 10.73 15.91 13.14
N ARG A 228 10.75 17.23 13.35
CA ARG A 228 9.97 17.90 14.40
C ARG A 228 9.19 19.08 13.85
N VAL A 229 8.09 19.41 14.49
CA VAL A 229 7.33 20.63 14.16
C VAL A 229 8.01 21.82 14.86
N ALA A 230 8.39 22.86 14.13
CA ALA A 230 9.12 24.02 14.67
C ALA A 230 8.38 24.71 15.83
N SER A 231 7.05 24.80 15.73
CA SER A 231 6.18 25.35 16.80
C SER A 231 6.08 24.45 18.04
N ARG A 232 6.48 23.17 17.94
CA ARG A 232 6.36 22.12 18.96
C ARG A 232 7.62 21.24 18.98
N PRO A 233 8.76 21.73 19.49
CA PRO A 233 10.05 21.03 19.37
C PRO A 233 10.14 19.71 20.15
N ASN A 234 9.24 19.48 21.11
CA ASN A 234 9.16 18.24 21.89
C ASN A 234 8.49 17.08 21.13
N VAL A 235 7.98 17.35 19.93
CA VAL A 235 7.16 16.44 19.16
C VAL A 235 7.96 16.02 17.92
N THR A 236 8.49 14.79 17.96
CA THR A 236 9.35 14.24 16.90
C THR A 236 8.73 12.99 16.27
N GLY A 237 9.05 12.77 14.99
CA GLY A 237 8.76 11.54 14.25
C GLY A 237 10.00 11.11 13.45
N LEU A 238 10.07 9.83 13.12
CA LEU A 238 11.17 9.21 12.38
C LEU A 238 10.74 8.94 10.94
N ILE A 239 11.54 9.35 9.96
CA ILE A 239 11.27 9.02 8.56
C ILE A 239 11.59 7.55 8.32
N THR A 240 10.58 6.78 7.93
CA THR A 240 10.69 5.35 7.63
C THR A 240 10.78 5.06 6.14
N SER A 241 10.25 5.96 5.30
CA SER A 241 10.32 5.83 3.85
C SER A 241 10.19 7.21 3.19
N VAL A 242 10.90 7.39 2.09
CA VAL A 242 10.87 8.57 1.23
C VAL A 242 10.37 8.14 -0.15
N PHE A 243 9.30 8.76 -0.61
CA PHE A 243 8.83 8.67 -2.00
C PHE A 243 9.23 9.94 -2.72
N ASP A 244 10.22 9.81 -3.60
CA ASP A 244 10.71 10.89 -4.46
C ASP A 244 10.43 10.47 -5.91
N ASP A 245 9.44 11.10 -6.53
CA ASP A 245 9.05 10.90 -7.93
C ASP A 245 9.16 12.25 -8.62
N GLU A 246 9.87 12.31 -9.76
CA GLU A 246 10.22 13.57 -10.45
C GLU A 246 8.97 14.40 -10.83
N ASP A 247 7.82 13.74 -10.99
CA ASP A 247 6.56 14.35 -11.39
C ASP A 247 5.60 14.65 -10.22
N VAL A 248 5.93 14.29 -8.97
CA VAL A 248 5.05 14.40 -7.80
C VAL A 248 5.75 15.13 -6.65
N THR A 249 4.97 15.77 -5.79
CA THR A 249 5.52 16.36 -4.56
C THR A 249 6.05 15.23 -3.67
N PRO A 250 7.31 15.28 -3.22
CA PRO A 250 7.90 14.22 -2.41
C PRO A 250 7.09 13.97 -1.14
N ALA A 251 6.90 12.69 -0.84
CA ALA A 251 6.09 12.22 0.26
C ALA A 251 6.92 11.42 1.26
N PHE A 252 6.78 11.72 2.55
CA PHE A 252 7.48 11.05 3.64
C PHE A 252 6.52 10.19 4.43
N PHE A 253 6.94 8.97 4.75
CA PHE A 253 6.25 8.11 5.69
C PHE A 253 6.95 8.22 7.03
N VAL A 254 6.25 8.78 8.02
CA VAL A 254 6.81 9.04 9.34
C VAL A 254 6.19 8.10 10.36
N GLU A 255 7.03 7.38 11.09
CA GLU A 255 6.65 6.67 12.30
C GLU A 255 6.78 7.62 13.48
N TRP A 256 5.70 7.78 14.23
CA TRP A 256 5.60 8.89 15.16
C TRP A 256 5.44 8.49 16.63
N ASN A 257 5.76 9.42 17.53
CA ASN A 257 5.31 9.32 18.91
C ASN A 257 3.84 9.72 19.00
N LYS A 258 3.09 9.18 19.98
CA LYS A 258 1.61 9.36 20.12
C LYS A 258 1.11 10.81 20.12
N ASP A 259 2.01 11.77 20.33
CA ASP A 259 1.71 13.20 20.43
C ASP A 259 2.07 14.00 19.15
N PHE A 260 2.63 13.33 18.13
CA PHE A 260 2.89 13.95 16.84
C PHE A 260 1.60 14.08 16.05
N VAL A 261 1.23 15.31 15.72
CA VAL A 261 0.11 15.61 14.82
C VAL A 261 0.53 16.83 14.02
N ALA A 262 1.08 16.64 12.83
CA ALA A 262 1.38 17.73 11.91
C ALA A 262 0.09 18.20 11.23
N GLN A 263 -0.07 19.52 11.09
CA GLN A 263 -1.19 20.14 10.38
C GLN A 263 -0.70 20.78 9.08
N VAL A 264 -1.60 20.93 8.12
CA VAL A 264 -1.32 21.73 6.91
C VAL A 264 -0.92 23.14 7.34
N GLY A 265 0.20 23.64 6.82
CA GLY A 265 0.79 24.92 7.23
C GLY A 265 1.82 24.84 8.36
N ASP A 266 1.99 23.69 9.02
CA ASP A 266 3.07 23.51 10.00
C ASP A 266 4.44 23.58 9.30
N VAL A 267 5.42 24.20 9.99
CA VAL A 267 6.81 24.22 9.56
C VAL A 267 7.53 23.02 10.17
N LEU A 268 8.09 22.17 9.32
CA LEU A 268 8.87 21.01 9.71
C LEU A 268 10.37 21.34 9.72
N GLU A 269 11.06 20.83 10.74
CA GLU A 269 12.51 20.82 10.87
C GLU A 269 13.02 19.39 10.73
N PHE A 270 13.98 19.21 9.83
CA PHE A 270 14.63 17.94 9.57
C PHE A 270 15.94 17.88 10.36
N ILE A 271 16.12 16.79 11.10
CA ILE A 271 17.26 16.56 11.98
C ILE A 271 17.95 15.29 11.46
N PRO A 272 19.15 15.39 10.87
CA PRO A 272 19.90 14.21 10.46
C PRO A 272 20.22 13.34 11.68
N PRO A 273 20.38 12.02 11.52
CA PRO A 273 20.89 11.18 12.59
C PRO A 273 22.24 11.73 13.07
N PRO A 274 22.59 11.56 14.35
CA PRO A 274 23.93 11.90 14.82
C PRO A 274 24.94 11.13 13.97
N ASN A 275 25.88 11.84 13.33
CA ASN A 275 26.94 11.19 12.57
C ASN A 275 27.71 10.27 13.52
N ASP A 276 27.63 8.95 13.30
CA ASP A 276 28.46 7.97 14.01
C ASP A 276 29.95 8.08 13.60
N ASP A 277 30.26 8.90 12.60
CA ASP A 277 31.60 9.17 12.07
C ASP A 277 32.43 10.18 12.89
N GLU A 278 32.07 10.52 14.14
CA GLU A 278 33.04 11.11 15.09
C GLU A 278 34.04 10.05 15.63
N GLU A 279 34.48 9.13 14.77
CA GLU A 279 35.71 8.38 14.98
C GLU A 279 36.90 9.30 14.65
N SER A 280 37.53 9.81 15.72
CA SER A 280 38.83 10.49 15.74
C SER A 280 38.85 11.98 15.37
N ALA A 281 38.34 12.82 16.27
CA ALA A 281 39.05 14.07 16.52
C ALA A 281 40.49 13.73 16.96
N PRO A 282 41.54 14.25 16.30
CA PRO A 282 42.91 13.99 16.71
C PRO A 282 43.09 14.47 18.15
N GLN A 283 43.49 13.56 19.04
CA GLN A 283 43.92 13.93 20.38
C GLN A 283 45.00 15.02 20.25
N PRO A 284 44.95 16.10 21.05
CA PRO A 284 46.04 17.06 21.07
C PRO A 284 47.31 16.32 21.46
N THR A 285 48.29 16.30 20.56
CA THR A 285 49.64 15.83 20.85
C THR A 285 50.14 16.54 22.10
N PRO A 286 50.66 15.83 23.12
CA PRO A 286 51.24 16.47 24.28
C PRO A 286 52.35 17.41 23.81
N ALA A 287 52.21 18.70 24.14
CA ALA A 287 53.25 19.68 23.91
C ALA A 287 54.57 19.15 24.50
N GLU A 288 55.56 19.02 23.63
CA GLU A 288 56.93 18.70 23.98
C GLU A 288 57.42 19.79 24.94
N VAL A 289 57.55 19.43 26.21
CA VAL A 289 58.14 20.30 27.23
C VAL A 289 59.63 20.43 26.87
N PRO A 290 60.15 21.62 26.53
CA PRO A 290 61.58 21.77 26.32
C PRO A 290 62.30 21.54 27.65
N ALA A 291 63.19 20.56 27.66
CA ALA A 291 64.13 20.34 28.74
C ALA A 291 65.01 21.59 28.90
N ALA A 292 64.85 22.27 30.04
CA ALA A 292 65.77 23.31 30.45
C ALA A 292 67.13 22.68 30.79
N ALA A 293 68.18 23.19 30.15
CA ALA A 293 69.56 23.15 30.61
C ALA A 293 70.01 24.60 30.85
#